data_AF-A0A5B9MKC5-F1
#
_entry.id   AF-A0A5B9MKC5-F1
#
_cell.length_a   1.000
_cell.length_b   1.000
_cell.length_c   1.000
_cell.angle_alpha   90.00
_cell.angle_beta   90.00
_cell.angle_gamma   90.00
#
_symmetry.space_group_name_H-M   'P 1'
#
loop_
_entity.id
_entity.type
_entity.pdbx_description
1 polymer ?
#
loop_
_entity_poly.entity_id
_entity_poly.type
_entity_poly.pdbx_seq_one_letter_code
_entity_poly.pdbx_strand_id
1 'polypeptide(L)'
;MSTPTNQIQPPANAAGQTHVAIPRTAKTRVALIIVAAVGLILSGGLLGVLATRLASGDKENDPRRAPQQATARPPMQDSGPTARGGDLVTADSGGLVSDQPRRDPPSLPATDRLNAFQMDYEKLRQSQQTEAASELDSLTTQIGSPEAFSEQLGRIAKTFPHASISMTLRRIAIESPLWSGVMAWSDLIGQLDSETLREMSPQQARLLIDQGDRLLAAHAIAPFSQAYESLRPRVLKIASRVDLANQRIDARLASFLNEELIGHLLMIQERDTGNRYYLRVGGLSKVERDSAWVRFNYLTDYPLKTQNTRLERNKASYYGPAPHSQLAKRIRDRLSSDEHISRGQWETVFCDLLCDIETSHGVDPLVRFEIYSRLLTVASEGSEPISSAFSKHLQDLKDAAIIDRTARWFSPADDGDKAAIAQSRQFFDRIPSISDAAERAIEIASRKIELDCGTIHWQGWLDTTETSAWRFRGTLPADRSGYLATVYRDKEMAASLSVVGEVSAGSIQWLTTRNDAFAVGRPLFFTSFLPGSK
;
A
#
# COMPACT_ATOMS: atom_id res chain seq x y z
N MET A 1 55.84 30.82 -33.99
CA MET A 1 55.36 29.79 -34.94
C MET A 1 54.04 29.31 -34.42
N SER A 2 52.97 29.88 -34.98
CA SER A 2 51.60 29.79 -34.48
C SER A 2 50.77 29.12 -35.55
N THR A 3 50.21 27.94 -35.25
CA THR A 3 49.28 27.22 -36.12
C THR A 3 47.85 27.72 -35.89
N PRO A 4 47.10 28.08 -36.94
CA PRO A 4 45.75 28.61 -36.81
C PRO A 4 44.68 27.52 -36.74
N THR A 5 43.66 27.79 -35.93
CA THR A 5 42.43 27.04 -35.75
C THR A 5 41.45 27.33 -36.88
N ASN A 6 40.97 26.29 -37.58
CA ASN A 6 39.90 26.38 -38.57
C ASN A 6 38.54 26.14 -37.88
N GLN A 7 37.70 27.18 -37.83
CA GLN A 7 36.27 27.07 -37.51
C GLN A 7 35.47 26.97 -38.81
N ILE A 8 34.65 25.93 -38.93
CA ILE A 8 33.70 25.73 -40.02
C ILE A 8 32.31 26.05 -39.48
N GLN A 9 31.66 27.08 -40.03
CA GLN A 9 30.23 27.39 -39.86
C GLN A 9 29.35 26.40 -40.65
N PRO A 10 28.22 25.95 -40.09
CA PRO A 10 27.16 25.31 -40.88
C PRO A 10 26.17 26.36 -41.43
N PRO A 11 25.59 26.13 -42.64
CA PRO A 11 24.64 27.06 -43.25
C PRO A 11 23.21 26.87 -42.71
N ALA A 12 22.50 28.00 -42.68
CA ALA A 12 21.09 28.13 -42.39
C ALA A 12 20.21 27.41 -43.43
N ASN A 13 19.23 26.64 -42.97
CA ASN A 13 18.18 26.11 -43.83
C ASN A 13 16.80 26.61 -43.41
N ALA A 14 16.09 27.10 -44.42
CA ALA A 14 14.85 27.84 -44.37
C ALA A 14 13.65 26.96 -44.00
N ALA A 15 12.77 27.54 -43.18
CA ALA A 15 11.46 26.99 -42.87
C ALA A 15 10.51 27.21 -44.04
N GLY A 16 10.08 26.12 -44.69
CA GLY A 16 8.95 26.09 -45.62
C GLY A 16 7.77 25.37 -44.96
N GLN A 17 6.79 26.14 -44.48
CA GLN A 17 5.50 25.62 -44.02
C GLN A 17 4.60 25.36 -45.24
N THR A 18 4.25 24.10 -45.49
CA THR A 18 3.16 23.73 -46.41
C THR A 18 1.96 23.25 -45.60
N HIS A 19 0.93 24.10 -45.55
CA HIS A 19 -0.41 23.73 -45.10
C HIS A 19 -1.05 22.75 -46.08
N VAL A 20 -1.36 21.54 -45.63
CA VAL A 20 -2.23 20.60 -46.36
C VAL A 20 -3.61 20.64 -45.73
N ALA A 21 -4.58 21.10 -46.52
CA ALA A 21 -6.00 21.08 -46.18
C ALA A 21 -6.56 19.66 -46.31
N ILE A 22 -7.23 19.16 -45.27
CA ILE A 22 -7.98 17.90 -45.30
C ILE A 22 -9.48 18.25 -45.37
N PRO A 23 -10.23 17.75 -46.36
CA PRO A 23 -11.65 18.03 -46.47
C PRO A 23 -12.49 17.23 -45.46
N ARG A 24 -13.41 17.94 -44.80
CA ARG A 24 -14.52 17.39 -44.01
C ARG A 24 -15.60 16.89 -44.96
N THR A 25 -15.97 15.62 -44.85
CA THR A 25 -17.25 15.10 -45.35
C THR A 25 -17.91 14.20 -44.30
N ALA A 26 -19.21 14.02 -44.50
CA ALA A 26 -20.22 14.02 -43.47
C ALA A 26 -20.62 12.63 -42.92
N LYS A 27 -21.11 12.69 -41.68
CA LYS A 27 -22.11 11.83 -41.01
C LYS A 27 -22.83 10.81 -41.89
N THR A 28 -22.84 9.55 -41.44
CA THR A 28 -24.04 8.70 -41.52
C THR A 28 -24.12 7.83 -40.27
N ARG A 29 -25.28 7.89 -39.61
CA ARG A 29 -25.69 7.07 -38.45
C ARG A 29 -26.23 5.73 -38.97
N VAL A 30 -25.79 4.60 -38.43
CA VAL A 30 -26.62 3.41 -38.18
C VAL A 30 -26.15 2.77 -36.88
N ALA A 31 -27.12 2.30 -36.10
CA ALA A 31 -27.04 2.01 -34.68
C ALA A 31 -26.66 0.56 -34.36
N LEU A 32 -26.21 0.39 -33.11
CA LEU A 32 -26.52 -0.70 -32.17
C LEU A 32 -26.18 -2.14 -32.59
N ILE A 33 -25.20 -2.76 -31.91
CA ILE A 33 -25.33 -3.94 -31.03
C ILE A 33 -23.90 -4.49 -30.72
N ILE A 34 -23.63 -4.75 -29.43
CA ILE A 34 -22.44 -5.37 -28.79
C ILE A 34 -21.21 -4.47 -28.50
N VAL A 35 -21.31 -3.59 -27.48
CA VAL A 35 -20.17 -3.26 -26.61
C VAL A 35 -20.68 -3.19 -25.16
N ALA A 36 -20.77 -4.35 -24.51
CA ALA A 36 -21.04 -4.46 -23.08
C ALA A 36 -20.34 -5.71 -22.54
N ALA A 37 -18.99 -5.70 -22.53
CA ALA A 37 -18.20 -6.74 -21.85
C ALA A 37 -16.77 -6.32 -21.46
N VAL A 38 -16.24 -5.19 -21.95
CA VAL A 38 -14.81 -4.83 -21.74
C VAL A 38 -14.61 -3.58 -20.87
N GLY A 39 -15.68 -2.90 -20.46
CA GLY A 39 -15.60 -1.64 -19.69
C GLY A 39 -15.77 -1.74 -18.16
N LEU A 40 -15.88 -2.95 -17.58
CA LEU A 40 -16.33 -3.14 -16.19
C LEU A 40 -15.31 -3.82 -15.27
N ILE A 41 -14.01 -3.74 -15.61
CA ILE A 41 -12.91 -4.25 -14.76
C ILE A 41 -11.96 -3.12 -14.27
N LEU A 42 -12.15 -1.87 -14.69
CA LEU A 42 -11.20 -0.77 -14.37
C LEU A 42 -11.74 0.40 -13.51
N SER A 43 -12.89 0.26 -12.86
CA SER A 43 -13.45 1.34 -12.01
C SER A 43 -14.12 0.86 -10.72
N GLY A 44 -13.73 -0.30 -10.18
CA GLY A 44 -14.28 -0.87 -8.95
C GLY A 44 -13.40 -0.66 -7.71
N GLY A 45 -13.00 0.58 -7.42
CA GLY A 45 -12.07 0.86 -6.32
C GLY A 45 -12.28 2.20 -5.62
N LEU A 46 -13.53 2.63 -5.42
CA LEU A 46 -13.87 3.76 -4.54
C LEU A 46 -15.40 3.85 -4.43
N LEU A 47 -16.00 3.12 -3.49
CA LEU A 47 -17.31 3.36 -2.84
C LEU A 47 -17.75 2.06 -2.15
N GLY A 48 -17.34 1.89 -0.88
CA GLY A 48 -17.62 0.68 -0.11
C GLY A 48 -17.58 0.89 1.40
N VAL A 49 -17.98 2.07 1.89
CA VAL A 49 -18.24 2.32 3.31
C VAL A 49 -19.48 3.20 3.40
N LEU A 50 -20.67 2.60 3.30
CA LEU A 50 -21.98 3.10 3.75
C LEU A 50 -23.10 2.30 3.03
N ALA A 51 -23.47 1.14 3.57
CA ALA A 51 -24.83 0.56 3.52
C ALA A 51 -24.79 -0.94 3.83
N THR A 52 -24.90 -1.32 5.10
CA THR A 52 -25.38 -2.65 5.50
C THR A 52 -26.13 -2.56 6.82
N ARG A 53 -27.26 -1.87 6.77
CA ARG A 53 -28.43 -2.11 7.62
C ARG A 53 -29.65 -1.94 6.74
N LEU A 54 -30.57 -2.90 6.80
CA LEU A 54 -31.83 -3.05 6.03
C LEU A 54 -31.72 -3.90 4.76
N ALA A 55 -31.75 -5.22 4.94
CA ALA A 55 -32.49 -6.15 4.06
C ALA A 55 -32.45 -7.57 4.67
N SER A 56 -33.32 -7.83 5.64
CA SER A 56 -33.70 -9.19 6.03
C SER A 56 -35.21 -9.24 6.06
N GLY A 57 -35.81 -9.84 5.03
CA GLY A 57 -37.25 -10.02 4.88
C GLY A 57 -37.56 -11.13 3.89
N ASP A 58 -38.01 -12.25 4.47
CA ASP A 58 -38.88 -13.32 3.95
C ASP A 58 -38.42 -14.26 2.81
N LYS A 59 -38.34 -15.57 3.14
CA LYS A 59 -39.49 -16.49 3.00
C LYS A 59 -39.25 -17.89 3.63
N GLU A 60 -40.26 -18.33 4.39
CA GLU A 60 -40.89 -19.67 4.58
C GLU A 60 -40.33 -20.89 3.80
N ASN A 61 -40.44 -22.17 4.20
CA ASN A 61 -41.20 -22.91 5.23
C ASN A 61 -40.61 -24.35 5.27
N ASP A 62 -40.54 -25.02 6.43
CA ASP A 62 -40.73 -26.48 6.50
C ASP A 62 -41.18 -26.91 7.92
N PRO A 63 -42.37 -27.53 8.08
CA PRO A 63 -42.90 -27.94 9.37
C PRO A 63 -42.61 -29.42 9.63
N ARG A 64 -42.00 -29.75 10.77
CA ARG A 64 -42.22 -31.00 11.57
C ARG A 64 -41.13 -31.17 12.63
N ARG A 65 -41.49 -30.90 13.90
CA ARG A 65 -41.23 -31.75 15.09
C ARG A 65 -41.22 -30.89 16.37
N ALA A 66 -42.25 -31.09 17.17
CA ALA A 66 -42.18 -31.08 18.63
C ALA A 66 -42.65 -32.48 19.09
N PRO A 67 -42.25 -32.98 20.28
CA PRO A 67 -42.81 -32.44 21.51
C PRO A 67 -41.87 -32.37 22.74
N GLN A 68 -42.25 -31.42 23.61
CA GLN A 68 -42.30 -31.47 25.08
C GLN A 68 -41.04 -31.82 25.90
N GLN A 69 -40.62 -30.88 26.77
CA GLN A 69 -40.91 -31.00 28.20
C GLN A 69 -40.80 -29.66 28.94
N ALA A 70 -41.71 -29.51 29.90
CA ALA A 70 -41.94 -28.34 30.73
C ALA A 70 -41.22 -28.48 32.08
N THR A 71 -40.93 -27.33 32.70
CA THR A 71 -40.94 -27.03 34.15
C THR A 71 -40.34 -25.63 34.34
N ALA A 72 -40.59 -24.83 35.36
CA ALA A 72 -41.80 -24.37 36.04
C ALA A 72 -41.35 -23.21 36.95
N ARG A 73 -41.89 -21.99 36.78
CA ARG A 73 -42.03 -20.87 37.77
C ARG A 73 -40.77 -20.31 38.49
N PRO A 74 -40.82 -19.16 39.21
CA PRO A 74 -41.91 -18.19 39.47
C PRO A 74 -41.55 -16.70 39.17
N PRO A 75 -42.48 -15.75 39.38
CA PRO A 75 -42.25 -14.31 39.25
C PRO A 75 -41.81 -13.66 40.59
N MET A 76 -40.83 -12.76 40.55
CA MET A 76 -40.56 -11.78 41.62
C MET A 76 -41.07 -10.42 41.13
N GLN A 77 -42.16 -9.88 41.68
CA GLN A 77 -42.26 -9.10 42.92
C GLN A 77 -41.62 -7.71 42.80
N ASP A 78 -42.52 -6.75 42.52
CA ASP A 78 -42.53 -5.40 43.03
C ASP A 78 -42.10 -5.34 44.50
N SER A 79 -41.16 -4.44 44.78
CA SER A 79 -40.92 -3.89 46.12
C SER A 79 -40.14 -2.59 45.97
N GLY A 80 -40.85 -1.46 45.98
CA GLY A 80 -40.25 -0.20 46.39
C GLY A 80 -39.96 -0.22 47.89
N PRO A 81 -39.05 0.65 48.36
CA PRO A 81 -39.28 1.29 49.64
C PRO A 81 -39.16 2.82 49.54
N THR A 82 -40.22 3.45 50.01
CA THR A 82 -40.26 4.73 50.69
C THR A 82 -39.26 4.78 51.86
N ALA A 83 -38.40 5.79 51.89
CA ALA A 83 -37.74 6.29 53.11
C ALA A 83 -37.90 7.81 53.12
N ARG A 84 -38.89 8.34 53.86
CA ARG A 84 -38.87 8.71 55.29
C ARG A 84 -37.80 9.75 55.63
N GLY A 85 -38.31 10.90 56.08
CA GLY A 85 -37.55 12.04 56.53
C GLY A 85 -36.70 11.76 57.76
N GLY A 86 -35.67 12.60 57.89
CA GLY A 86 -34.87 12.77 59.09
C GLY A 86 -35.00 14.22 59.54
N ASP A 87 -35.75 14.39 60.62
CA ASP A 87 -35.42 15.17 61.81
C ASP A 87 -34.84 16.57 61.64
N LEU A 88 -35.78 17.51 61.71
CA LEU A 88 -35.60 18.87 62.19
C LEU A 88 -35.22 18.81 63.68
N VAL A 89 -33.92 18.79 63.99
CA VAL A 89 -33.45 19.03 65.37
C VAL A 89 -33.38 20.53 65.61
N THR A 90 -34.41 21.03 66.29
CA THR A 90 -34.38 22.28 67.04
C THR A 90 -33.39 22.14 68.19
N ALA A 91 -32.19 22.68 68.03
CA ALA A 91 -31.30 22.96 69.16
C ALA A 91 -31.45 24.44 69.53
N ASP A 92 -32.28 24.63 70.54
CA ASP A 92 -32.34 25.78 71.41
C ASP A 92 -30.97 26.01 72.07
N SER A 93 -30.43 27.21 71.91
CA SER A 93 -29.30 27.72 72.70
C SER A 93 -29.34 29.24 72.62
N GLY A 94 -30.21 29.83 73.44
CA GLY A 94 -30.15 31.24 73.80
C GLY A 94 -28.77 31.60 74.37
N GLY A 95 -27.95 32.22 73.52
CA GLY A 95 -26.74 32.93 73.91
C GLY A 95 -27.01 34.42 73.85
N LEU A 96 -27.02 35.05 75.03
CA LEU A 96 -27.17 36.49 75.26
C LEU A 96 -26.43 37.34 74.20
N VAL A 97 -27.20 38.11 73.44
CA VAL A 97 -26.72 39.18 72.56
C VAL A 97 -26.07 40.24 73.45
N SER A 98 -24.75 40.17 73.57
CA SER A 98 -23.96 41.29 74.08
C SER A 98 -23.93 42.35 72.98
N ASP A 99 -24.77 43.36 73.16
CA ASP A 99 -24.92 44.55 72.31
C ASP A 99 -23.65 45.41 72.44
N GLN A 100 -22.55 44.94 71.85
CA GLN A 100 -21.38 45.79 71.61
C GLN A 100 -21.54 46.48 70.26
N PRO A 101 -21.41 47.82 70.19
CA PRO A 101 -21.48 48.54 68.94
C PRO A 101 -20.42 47.98 67.99
N ARG A 102 -20.87 47.38 66.89
CA ARG A 102 -20.05 46.99 65.75
C ARG A 102 -19.34 48.26 65.27
N ARG A 103 -18.13 48.50 65.77
CA ARG A 103 -17.22 49.49 65.19
C ARG A 103 -16.89 48.97 63.80
N ASP A 104 -17.45 49.62 62.79
CA ASP A 104 -17.06 49.36 61.41
C ASP A 104 -15.53 49.48 61.33
N PRO A 105 -14.83 48.42 60.90
CA PRO A 105 -13.38 48.49 60.78
C PRO A 105 -13.06 49.65 59.81
N PRO A 106 -12.06 50.49 60.14
CA PRO A 106 -11.70 51.62 59.31
C PRO A 106 -11.48 51.14 57.88
N SER A 107 -12.22 51.71 56.93
CA SER A 107 -12.12 51.35 55.54
C SER A 107 -10.70 51.67 55.05
N LEU A 108 -9.89 50.63 54.85
CA LEU A 108 -8.60 50.77 54.18
C LEU A 108 -8.80 51.54 52.86
N PRO A 109 -7.90 52.49 52.53
CA PRO A 109 -7.86 53.15 51.22
C PRO A 109 -7.98 52.12 50.09
N ALA A 110 -8.69 52.46 49.01
CA ALA A 110 -8.92 51.53 47.89
C ALA A 110 -7.62 50.97 47.28
N THR A 111 -6.53 51.74 47.35
CA THR A 111 -5.17 51.34 46.92
C THR A 111 -4.61 50.21 47.78
N ASP A 112 -4.80 50.25 49.09
CA ASP A 112 -4.26 49.22 50.01
C ASP A 112 -5.02 47.91 49.84
N ARG A 113 -6.33 47.98 49.56
CA ARG A 113 -7.14 46.79 49.22
C ARG A 113 -6.71 46.15 47.90
N LEU A 114 -6.38 46.97 46.89
CA LEU A 114 -5.90 46.48 45.59
C LEU A 114 -4.52 45.82 45.73
N ASN A 115 -3.59 46.45 46.46
CA ASN A 115 -2.26 45.89 46.70
C ASN A 115 -2.33 44.58 47.49
N ALA A 116 -3.18 44.51 48.53
CA ALA A 116 -3.39 43.28 49.30
C ALA A 116 -3.95 42.16 48.41
N PHE A 117 -4.93 42.46 47.56
CA PHE A 117 -5.47 41.51 46.60
C PHE A 117 -4.41 41.03 45.60
N GLN A 118 -3.57 41.93 45.08
CA GLN A 118 -2.47 41.56 44.19
C GLN A 118 -1.46 40.64 44.87
N MET A 119 -1.04 40.96 46.10
CA MET A 119 -0.12 40.12 46.87
C MET A 119 -0.71 38.73 47.17
N ASP A 120 -1.99 38.66 47.56
CA ASP A 120 -2.66 37.39 47.85
C ASP A 120 -2.85 36.56 46.57
N TYR A 121 -3.15 37.21 45.44
CA TYR A 121 -3.22 36.57 44.13
C TYR A 121 -1.86 36.02 43.67
N GLU A 122 -0.78 36.79 43.85
CA GLU A 122 0.58 36.35 43.54
C GLU A 122 1.02 35.16 44.39
N LYS A 123 0.73 35.19 45.71
CA LYS A 123 0.97 34.05 46.60
C LYS A 123 0.20 32.81 46.17
N LEU A 124 -1.08 32.95 45.86
CA LEU A 124 -1.90 31.84 45.35
C LEU A 124 -1.31 31.27 44.05
N ARG A 125 -0.90 32.14 43.13
CA ARG A 125 -0.27 31.74 41.86
C ARG A 125 1.05 30.99 42.09
N GLN A 126 1.89 31.44 43.02
CA GLN A 126 3.15 30.75 43.36
C GLN A 126 2.90 29.39 44.02
N SER A 127 1.93 29.29 44.94
CA SER A 127 1.53 28.01 45.55
C SER A 127 1.06 27.02 44.50
N GLN A 128 0.12 27.44 43.63
CA GLN A 128 -0.39 26.60 42.56
C GLN A 128 0.69 26.20 41.55
N GLN A 129 1.66 27.10 41.27
CA GLN A 129 2.77 26.77 40.38
C GLN A 129 3.68 25.69 40.97
N THR A 130 3.93 25.74 42.27
CA THR A 130 4.78 24.76 42.98
C THR A 130 4.08 23.40 43.08
N GLU A 131 2.80 23.39 43.44
CA GLU A 131 1.98 22.18 43.50
C GLU A 131 1.80 21.54 42.11
N ALA A 132 1.53 22.35 41.08
CA ALA A 132 1.45 21.86 39.70
C ALA A 132 2.78 21.23 39.24
N ALA A 133 3.92 21.82 39.59
CA ALA A 133 5.23 21.27 39.25
C ALA A 133 5.48 19.91 39.92
N SER A 134 5.03 19.71 41.16
CA SER A 134 5.09 18.40 41.83
C SER A 134 4.15 17.38 41.19
N GLU A 135 2.95 17.79 40.78
CA GLU A 135 1.99 16.89 40.12
C GLU A 135 2.43 16.50 38.69
N LEU A 136 3.19 17.35 38.01
CA LEU A 136 3.77 17.02 36.71
C LEU A 136 4.72 15.82 36.79
N ASP A 137 5.44 15.60 37.90
CA ASP A 137 6.33 14.45 38.03
C ASP A 137 5.56 13.11 37.90
N SER A 138 4.27 13.09 38.26
CA SER A 138 3.41 11.90 38.12
C SER A 138 3.14 11.52 36.65
N LEU A 139 3.30 12.45 35.69
CA LEU A 139 3.17 12.16 34.25
C LEU A 139 4.13 11.07 33.77
N THR A 140 5.31 10.96 34.38
CA THR A 140 6.32 9.96 34.02
C THR A 140 5.79 8.53 34.18
N THR A 141 4.87 8.30 35.12
CA THR A 141 4.24 6.99 35.35
C THR A 141 3.25 6.60 34.25
N GLN A 142 2.83 7.55 33.41
CA GLN A 142 1.85 7.37 32.35
C GLN A 142 2.49 7.26 30.95
N ILE A 143 3.83 7.26 30.86
CA ILE A 143 4.55 7.10 29.58
C ILE A 143 4.14 5.77 28.95
N GLY A 144 3.78 5.81 27.66
CA GLY A 144 3.30 4.66 26.90
C GLY A 144 1.78 4.51 26.88
N SER A 145 1.03 5.32 27.66
CA SER A 145 -0.43 5.36 27.62
C SER A 145 -0.92 6.76 27.21
N PRO A 146 -1.16 7.03 25.90
CA PRO A 146 -1.57 8.36 25.43
C PRO A 146 -2.83 8.89 26.11
N GLU A 147 -3.81 8.01 26.35
CA GLU A 147 -5.08 8.35 26.99
C GLU A 147 -4.84 8.78 28.45
N ALA A 148 -4.24 7.91 29.27
CA ALA A 148 -4.01 8.20 30.69
C ALA A 148 -3.09 9.42 30.90
N PHE A 149 -2.07 9.58 30.03
CA PHE A 149 -1.20 10.75 30.05
C PHE A 149 -1.98 12.03 29.75
N SER A 150 -2.84 12.02 28.72
CA SER A 150 -3.68 13.18 28.37
C SER A 150 -4.73 13.52 29.43
N GLU A 151 -5.32 12.53 30.07
CA GLU A 151 -6.23 12.71 31.19
C GLU A 151 -5.52 13.37 32.38
N GLN A 152 -4.29 12.93 32.69
CA GLN A 152 -3.50 13.51 33.76
C GLN A 152 -3.12 14.97 33.45
N LEU A 153 -2.72 15.29 32.21
CA LEU A 153 -2.51 16.68 31.77
C LEU A 153 -3.77 17.54 31.98
N GLY A 154 -4.93 17.03 31.55
CA GLY A 154 -6.22 17.71 31.72
C GLY A 154 -6.60 17.91 33.18
N ARG A 155 -6.33 16.91 34.03
CA ARG A 155 -6.56 16.96 35.48
C ARG A 155 -5.70 18.03 36.13
N ILE A 156 -4.39 18.03 35.89
CA ILE A 156 -3.46 19.04 36.43
C ILE A 156 -3.94 20.45 36.03
N ALA A 157 -4.29 20.64 34.76
CA ALA A 157 -4.74 21.93 34.27
C ALA A 157 -6.13 22.38 34.80
N LYS A 158 -6.94 21.45 35.29
CA LYS A 158 -8.22 21.72 35.95
C LYS A 158 -8.02 22.04 37.43
N THR A 159 -7.14 21.30 38.10
CA THR A 159 -6.84 21.48 39.53
C THR A 159 -6.12 22.79 39.80
N PHE A 160 -5.20 23.22 38.91
CA PHE A 160 -4.38 24.41 39.08
C PHE A 160 -4.65 25.48 38.00
N PRO A 161 -5.85 26.07 37.93
CA PRO A 161 -6.24 26.95 36.82
C PRO A 161 -5.42 28.25 36.73
N HIS A 162 -4.77 28.68 37.83
CA HIS A 162 -3.94 29.90 37.84
C HIS A 162 -2.45 29.63 37.63
N ALA A 163 -2.03 28.36 37.55
CA ALA A 163 -0.67 28.03 37.16
C ALA A 163 -0.42 28.48 35.71
N SER A 164 0.78 29.02 35.45
CA SER A 164 1.11 29.63 34.15
C SER A 164 1.07 28.64 32.98
N ILE A 165 1.24 27.35 33.27
CA ILE A 165 1.29 26.25 32.30
C ILE A 165 -0.08 25.66 31.96
N SER A 166 -1.14 25.96 32.73
CA SER A 166 -2.41 25.22 32.64
C SER A 166 -3.09 25.33 31.28
N MET A 167 -3.02 26.50 30.63
CA MET A 167 -3.53 26.65 29.26
C MET A 167 -2.76 25.80 28.25
N THR A 168 -1.43 25.72 28.41
CA THR A 168 -0.55 24.89 27.58
C THR A 168 -0.87 23.40 27.76
N LEU A 169 -1.03 22.93 29.01
CA LEU A 169 -1.37 21.54 29.30
C LEU A 169 -2.73 21.14 28.70
N ARG A 170 -3.75 22.00 28.78
CA ARG A 170 -5.06 21.75 28.11
C ARG A 170 -4.91 21.60 26.60
N ARG A 171 -4.12 22.48 25.98
CA ARG A 171 -3.85 22.44 24.54
C ARG A 171 -3.06 21.19 24.15
N ILE A 172 -2.13 20.72 24.97
CA ILE A 172 -1.37 19.50 24.69
C ILE A 172 -2.24 18.25 24.88
N ALA A 173 -3.13 18.23 25.88
CA ALA A 173 -4.01 17.08 26.13
C ALA A 173 -4.87 16.71 24.92
N ILE A 174 -5.30 17.69 24.11
CA ILE A 174 -6.07 17.44 22.88
C ILE A 174 -5.23 16.84 21.73
N GLU A 175 -3.90 16.80 21.86
CA GLU A 175 -2.99 16.17 20.88
C GLU A 175 -2.93 14.64 21.04
N SER A 176 -3.52 14.06 22.10
CA SER A 176 -3.48 12.62 22.40
C SER A 176 -3.75 11.67 21.22
N PRO A 177 -4.78 11.91 20.37
CA PRO A 177 -5.02 11.06 19.21
C PRO A 177 -3.84 11.01 18.20
N LEU A 178 -3.02 12.05 18.15
CA LEU A 178 -1.80 12.07 17.32
C LEU A 178 -0.76 11.10 17.87
N TRP A 179 -0.55 11.10 19.19
CA TRP A 179 0.44 10.24 19.84
C TRP A 179 0.06 8.77 19.70
N SER A 180 -1.22 8.44 19.91
CA SER A 180 -1.74 7.09 19.67
C SER A 180 -1.54 6.65 18.22
N GLY A 181 -1.84 7.53 17.26
CA GLY A 181 -1.64 7.23 15.84
C GLY A 181 -0.18 7.01 15.48
N VAL A 182 0.71 7.84 16.01
CA VAL A 182 2.16 7.76 15.80
C VAL A 182 2.74 6.46 16.34
N MET A 183 2.32 6.03 17.53
CA MET A 183 2.69 4.72 18.09
C MET A 183 2.13 3.57 17.26
N ALA A 184 0.84 3.60 16.91
CA ALA A 184 0.20 2.53 16.14
C ALA A 184 0.82 2.36 14.76
N TRP A 185 1.14 3.47 14.07
CA TRP A 185 1.85 3.42 12.79
C TRP A 185 3.28 2.92 12.94
N SER A 186 4.00 3.35 13.99
CA SER A 186 5.35 2.85 14.28
C SER A 186 5.36 1.34 14.53
N ASP A 187 4.37 0.81 15.24
CA ASP A 187 4.26 -0.61 15.52
C ASP A 187 3.97 -1.41 14.24
N LEU A 188 3.09 -0.90 13.37
CA LEU A 188 2.78 -1.54 12.09
C LEU A 188 3.98 -1.51 11.15
N ILE A 189 4.58 -0.34 10.97
CA ILE A 189 5.66 -0.12 10.00
C ILE A 189 7.00 -0.69 10.51
N GLY A 190 7.23 -0.67 11.82
CA GLY A 190 8.40 -1.28 12.44
C GLY A 190 8.50 -2.80 12.23
N GLN A 191 7.40 -3.46 11.85
CA GLN A 191 7.38 -4.87 11.46
C GLN A 191 7.78 -5.09 9.99
N LEU A 192 7.95 -4.02 9.23
CA LEU A 192 8.19 -4.07 7.79
C LEU A 192 9.62 -3.63 7.50
N ASP A 193 10.42 -4.56 7.00
CA ASP A 193 11.65 -4.27 6.30
C ASP A 193 11.59 -4.78 4.85
N SER A 194 12.67 -4.54 4.11
CA SER A 194 12.74 -4.94 2.70
C SER A 194 12.73 -6.46 2.51
N GLU A 195 13.24 -7.21 3.49
CA GLU A 195 13.26 -8.68 3.47
C GLU A 195 11.87 -9.24 3.74
N THR A 196 11.20 -8.73 4.76
CA THR A 196 9.81 -9.04 5.13
C THR A 196 8.88 -8.79 3.96
N LEU A 197 9.00 -7.66 3.27
CA LEU A 197 8.17 -7.35 2.10
C LEU A 197 8.47 -8.26 0.90
N ARG A 198 9.72 -8.69 0.74
CA ARG A 198 10.11 -9.62 -0.32
C ARG A 198 9.51 -10.99 -0.07
N GLU A 199 9.58 -11.48 1.15
CA GLU A 199 9.10 -12.81 1.56
C GLU A 199 7.61 -12.83 1.91
N MET A 200 6.95 -11.68 1.87
CA MET A 200 5.55 -11.54 2.21
C MET A 200 4.65 -12.40 1.32
N SER A 201 3.89 -13.29 1.97
CA SER A 201 2.82 -14.04 1.33
C SER A 201 1.62 -13.14 0.96
N PRO A 202 0.79 -13.54 -0.02
CA PRO A 202 -0.40 -12.78 -0.38
C PRO A 202 -1.40 -12.61 0.78
N GLN A 203 -1.51 -13.62 1.66
CA GLN A 203 -2.39 -13.54 2.83
C GLN A 203 -1.88 -12.55 3.88
N GLN A 204 -0.57 -12.55 4.17
CA GLN A 204 0.05 -11.54 5.05
C GLN A 204 -0.12 -10.13 4.48
N ALA A 205 0.05 -9.96 3.16
CA ALA A 205 -0.17 -8.68 2.50
C ALA A 205 -1.62 -8.17 2.66
N ARG A 206 -2.63 -9.05 2.56
CA ARG A 206 -4.03 -8.68 2.84
C ARG A 206 -4.25 -8.27 4.28
N LEU A 207 -3.71 -9.01 5.24
CA LEU A 207 -3.80 -8.66 6.67
C LEU A 207 -3.14 -7.30 6.95
N LEU A 208 -1.99 -7.03 6.34
CA LEU A 208 -1.30 -5.76 6.45
C LEU A 208 -2.13 -4.62 5.86
N ILE A 209 -2.78 -4.82 4.71
CA ILE A 209 -3.70 -3.84 4.11
C ILE A 209 -4.88 -3.58 5.05
N ASP A 210 -5.51 -4.63 5.59
CA ASP A 210 -6.66 -4.49 6.50
C ASP A 210 -6.27 -3.79 7.81
N GLN A 211 -5.06 -4.02 8.32
CA GLN A 211 -4.54 -3.31 9.49
C GLN A 211 -4.24 -1.84 9.16
N GLY A 212 -3.52 -1.58 8.07
CA GLY A 212 -3.16 -0.22 7.66
C GLY A 212 -4.38 0.62 7.26
N ASP A 213 -5.38 0.05 6.60
CA ASP A 213 -6.61 0.75 6.24
C ASP A 213 -7.45 1.11 7.49
N ARG A 214 -7.45 0.25 8.52
CA ARG A 214 -8.05 0.58 9.83
C ARG A 214 -7.29 1.70 10.55
N LEU A 215 -5.96 1.67 10.52
CA LEU A 215 -5.14 2.76 11.09
C LEU A 215 -5.32 4.06 10.32
N LEU A 216 -5.43 4.01 9.00
CA LEU A 216 -5.70 5.19 8.17
C LEU A 216 -7.06 5.80 8.50
N ALA A 217 -8.10 4.97 8.69
CA ALA A 217 -9.41 5.45 9.11
C ALA A 217 -9.40 6.07 10.53
N ALA A 218 -8.64 5.49 11.46
CA ALA A 218 -8.58 5.95 12.85
C ALA A 218 -7.61 7.13 13.08
N HIS A 219 -6.52 7.20 12.31
CA HIS A 219 -5.35 8.05 12.55
C HIS A 219 -4.80 8.69 11.27
N ALA A 220 -5.67 9.08 10.32
CA ALA A 220 -5.28 9.70 9.04
C ALA A 220 -4.33 10.90 9.20
N ILE A 221 -4.55 11.69 10.24
CA ILE A 221 -3.79 12.93 10.53
C ILE A 221 -2.39 12.67 11.09
N ALA A 222 -2.03 11.44 11.47
CA ALA A 222 -0.70 11.15 12.01
C ALA A 222 0.35 11.22 10.89
N PRO A 223 1.56 11.76 11.16
CA PRO A 223 2.58 12.02 10.12
C PRO A 223 3.08 10.77 9.36
N PHE A 224 2.89 9.58 9.92
CA PHE A 224 3.34 8.33 9.29
C PHE A 224 2.32 7.67 8.35
N SER A 225 1.09 8.19 8.28
CA SER A 225 0.08 7.66 7.36
C SER A 225 0.55 7.72 5.90
N GLN A 226 1.25 8.79 5.52
CA GLN A 226 1.80 8.99 4.17
C GLN A 226 2.83 7.91 3.78
N ALA A 227 3.63 7.43 4.74
CA ALA A 227 4.61 6.37 4.48
C ALA A 227 3.90 5.05 4.14
N TYR A 228 2.83 4.72 4.89
CA TYR A 228 1.99 3.57 4.56
C TYR A 228 1.25 3.76 3.22
N GLU A 229 0.67 4.92 2.96
CA GLU A 229 0.00 5.20 1.67
C GLU A 229 0.94 5.01 0.47
N SER A 230 2.21 5.39 0.62
CA SER A 230 3.24 5.19 -0.39
C SER A 230 3.62 3.71 -0.55
N LEU A 231 3.61 2.93 0.52
CA LEU A 231 3.90 1.49 0.53
C LEU A 231 2.72 0.65 0.01
N ARG A 232 1.49 1.10 0.27
CA ARG A 232 0.24 0.35 0.04
C ARG A 232 0.10 -0.18 -1.39
N PRO A 233 0.42 0.55 -2.48
CA PRO A 233 0.37 0.01 -3.83
C PRO A 233 1.22 -1.25 -4.04
N ARG A 234 2.42 -1.30 -3.44
CA ARG A 234 3.31 -2.46 -3.52
C ARG A 234 2.72 -3.66 -2.78
N VAL A 235 2.21 -3.44 -1.55
CA VAL A 235 1.56 -4.50 -0.76
C VAL A 235 0.30 -5.02 -1.46
N LEU A 236 -0.47 -4.13 -2.10
CA LEU A 236 -1.66 -4.51 -2.87
C LEU A 236 -1.33 -5.44 -4.04
N LYS A 237 -0.21 -5.20 -4.74
CA LYS A 237 0.26 -6.10 -5.81
C LYS A 237 0.63 -7.48 -5.28
N ILE A 238 1.30 -7.56 -4.13
CA ILE A 238 1.60 -8.84 -3.46
C ILE A 238 0.29 -9.57 -3.08
N ALA A 239 -0.66 -8.86 -2.48
CA ALA A 239 -1.98 -9.40 -2.13
C ALA A 239 -2.78 -9.90 -3.34
N SER A 240 -2.52 -9.33 -4.52
CA SER A 240 -3.18 -9.68 -5.79
C SER A 240 -2.61 -10.93 -6.47
N ARG A 241 -1.51 -11.51 -5.96
CA ARG A 241 -0.95 -12.78 -6.47
C ARG A 241 -1.91 -13.97 -6.29
N VAL A 242 -2.92 -13.82 -5.43
CA VAL A 242 -4.06 -14.73 -5.32
C VAL A 242 -5.37 -13.98 -5.52
N ASP A 243 -6.35 -14.62 -6.13
CA ASP A 243 -7.68 -14.05 -6.32
C ASP A 243 -8.57 -14.19 -5.08
N LEU A 244 -9.86 -13.84 -5.20
CA LEU A 244 -10.81 -13.91 -4.09
C LEU A 244 -11.07 -15.35 -3.60
N ALA A 245 -10.89 -16.35 -4.46
CA ALA A 245 -10.99 -17.77 -4.11
C ALA A 245 -9.66 -18.33 -3.58
N ASN A 246 -8.68 -17.47 -3.30
CA ASN A 246 -7.32 -17.83 -2.88
C ASN A 246 -6.58 -18.68 -3.93
N GLN A 247 -6.97 -18.59 -5.20
CA GLN A 247 -6.27 -19.24 -6.30
C GLN A 247 -5.19 -18.32 -6.84
N ARG A 248 -4.03 -18.90 -7.13
CA ARG A 248 -2.89 -18.19 -7.72
C ARG A 248 -3.22 -17.62 -9.09
N ILE A 249 -2.91 -16.35 -9.33
CA ILE A 249 -3.22 -15.70 -10.62
C ILE A 249 -2.41 -16.31 -11.77
N ASP A 250 -1.22 -16.83 -11.49
CA ASP A 250 -0.39 -17.52 -12.48
C ASP A 250 -0.92 -18.91 -12.86
N ALA A 251 -1.85 -19.49 -12.10
CA ALA A 251 -2.54 -20.72 -12.49
C ALA A 251 -3.32 -20.55 -13.81
N ARG A 252 -3.78 -19.32 -14.11
CA ARG A 252 -4.42 -18.98 -15.39
C ARG A 252 -3.44 -19.07 -16.56
N LEU A 253 -2.16 -18.74 -16.34
CA LEU A 253 -1.10 -18.96 -17.32
C LEU A 253 -0.86 -20.45 -17.52
N ALA A 254 -0.79 -21.24 -16.44
CA ALA A 254 -0.59 -22.67 -16.56
C ALA A 254 -1.68 -23.35 -17.41
N SER A 255 -2.95 -22.94 -17.25
CA SER A 255 -4.05 -23.40 -18.11
C SER A 255 -3.83 -23.04 -19.57
N PHE A 256 -3.54 -21.77 -19.86
CA PHE A 256 -3.28 -21.29 -21.22
C PHE A 256 -2.08 -22.00 -21.89
N LEU A 257 -0.97 -22.15 -21.15
CA LEU A 257 0.24 -22.83 -21.63
C LEU A 257 0.03 -24.33 -21.83
N ASN A 258 -1.03 -24.90 -21.26
CA ASN A 258 -1.41 -26.28 -21.43
C ASN A 258 -2.46 -26.50 -22.53
N GLU A 259 -2.95 -25.43 -23.18
CA GLU A 259 -3.83 -25.55 -24.33
C GLU A 259 -3.15 -26.32 -25.46
N GLU A 260 -3.94 -27.09 -26.23
CA GLU A 260 -3.41 -28.02 -27.23
C GLU A 260 -2.54 -27.32 -28.28
N LEU A 261 -2.95 -26.15 -28.76
CA LEU A 261 -2.23 -25.37 -29.76
C LEU A 261 -0.98 -24.67 -29.22
N ILE A 262 -0.80 -24.63 -27.90
CA ILE A 262 0.33 -23.95 -27.26
C ILE A 262 1.31 -24.98 -26.71
N GLY A 263 0.86 -25.88 -25.83
CA GLY A 263 1.72 -26.78 -25.07
C GLY A 263 2.06 -28.11 -25.74
N HIS A 264 1.28 -28.55 -26.73
CA HIS A 264 1.24 -29.96 -27.13
C HIS A 264 1.32 -30.20 -28.63
N LEU A 265 2.05 -29.34 -29.34
CA LEU A 265 2.29 -29.52 -30.77
C LEU A 265 3.68 -30.08 -31.06
N LEU A 266 3.74 -30.89 -32.10
CA LEU A 266 4.95 -31.24 -32.82
C LEU A 266 5.06 -30.35 -34.07
N MET A 267 6.27 -30.17 -34.55
CA MET A 267 6.56 -29.44 -35.78
C MET A 267 7.49 -30.26 -36.68
N ILE A 268 7.17 -30.29 -37.96
CA ILE A 268 8.07 -30.72 -39.03
C ILE A 268 8.38 -29.49 -39.87
N GLN A 269 9.66 -29.18 -40.07
CA GLN A 269 10.08 -28.12 -40.97
C GLN A 269 10.73 -28.73 -42.22
N GLU A 270 10.27 -28.29 -43.38
CA GLU A 270 10.88 -28.64 -44.66
C GLU A 270 12.14 -27.79 -44.89
N ARG A 271 13.21 -28.44 -45.36
CA ARG A 271 14.53 -27.86 -45.56
C ARG A 271 14.55 -26.86 -46.69
N ASP A 272 13.93 -27.21 -47.82
CA ASP A 272 14.07 -26.46 -49.07
C ASP A 272 13.17 -25.22 -49.08
N THR A 273 11.93 -25.36 -48.59
CA THR A 273 10.92 -24.28 -48.58
C THR A 273 10.90 -23.51 -47.27
N GLY A 274 11.39 -24.09 -46.18
CA GLY A 274 11.20 -23.58 -44.83
C GLY A 274 9.79 -23.78 -44.27
N ASN A 275 8.88 -24.43 -45.01
CA ASN A 275 7.50 -24.67 -44.60
C ASN A 275 7.43 -25.41 -43.27
N ARG A 276 6.52 -24.98 -42.40
CA ARG A 276 6.30 -25.58 -41.08
C ARG A 276 4.95 -26.28 -41.06
N TYR A 277 4.97 -27.56 -40.71
CA TYR A 277 3.78 -28.36 -40.50
C TYR A 277 3.64 -28.63 -39.01
N TYR A 278 2.50 -28.27 -38.43
CA TYR A 278 2.21 -28.47 -37.02
C TYR A 278 1.27 -29.66 -36.84
N LEU A 279 1.56 -30.50 -35.85
CA LEU A 279 0.87 -31.78 -35.63
C LEU A 279 0.53 -31.93 -34.15
N ARG A 280 -0.56 -32.63 -33.86
CA ARG A 280 -0.86 -33.06 -32.48
C ARG A 280 0.18 -34.09 -32.01
N VAL A 281 0.45 -34.14 -30.72
CA VAL A 281 1.20 -35.26 -30.12
C VAL A 281 0.49 -36.58 -30.47
N GLY A 282 1.23 -37.53 -31.03
CA GLY A 282 0.66 -38.79 -31.55
C GLY A 282 0.11 -38.72 -32.99
N GLY A 283 0.09 -37.54 -33.62
CA GLY A 283 -0.33 -37.35 -35.02
C GLY A 283 0.63 -37.95 -36.07
N LEU A 284 1.74 -38.52 -35.62
CA LEU A 284 2.66 -39.28 -36.44
C LEU A 284 2.08 -40.67 -36.66
N SER A 285 1.63 -40.92 -37.89
CA SER A 285 1.38 -42.29 -38.33
C SER A 285 2.69 -43.05 -38.16
N LYS A 286 2.66 -44.22 -37.50
CA LYS A 286 3.86 -45.05 -37.20
C LYS A 286 4.83 -44.97 -38.38
N VAL A 287 5.95 -44.27 -38.16
CA VAL A 287 6.97 -44.12 -39.19
C VAL A 287 7.54 -45.52 -39.42
N GLU A 288 7.23 -46.14 -40.55
CA GLU A 288 7.93 -47.35 -40.97
C GLU A 288 9.42 -46.99 -41.04
N ARG A 289 10.26 -47.71 -40.28
CA ARG A 289 11.68 -47.34 -40.12
C ARG A 289 12.40 -47.26 -41.47
N ASP A 290 11.93 -48.03 -42.45
CA ASP A 290 12.52 -48.19 -43.78
C ASP A 290 11.90 -47.33 -44.89
N SER A 291 10.89 -46.49 -44.61
CA SER A 291 10.30 -45.63 -45.64
C SER A 291 11.13 -44.35 -45.88
N ALA A 292 11.47 -44.07 -47.14
CA ALA A 292 12.08 -42.80 -47.57
C ALA A 292 11.18 -41.57 -47.32
N TRP A 293 9.89 -41.82 -47.09
CA TRP A 293 8.85 -40.82 -46.87
C TRP A 293 8.31 -40.89 -45.44
N VAL A 294 8.10 -39.73 -44.82
CA VAL A 294 7.37 -39.58 -43.56
C VAL A 294 5.95 -39.13 -43.91
N ARG A 295 4.95 -39.94 -43.59
CA ARG A 295 3.53 -39.60 -43.73
C ARG A 295 3.00 -39.07 -42.40
N PHE A 296 2.26 -37.98 -42.45
CA PHE A 296 1.75 -37.36 -41.23
C PHE A 296 0.49 -36.53 -41.48
N ASN A 297 -0.27 -36.30 -40.40
CA ASN A 297 -1.46 -35.45 -40.40
C ASN A 297 -1.12 -34.12 -39.74
N TYR A 298 -1.18 -33.02 -40.49
CA TYR A 298 -0.89 -31.68 -39.99
C TYR A 298 -2.16 -30.85 -39.86
N LEU A 299 -2.15 -29.88 -38.94
CA LEU A 299 -3.29 -29.00 -38.64
C LEU A 299 -3.50 -27.96 -39.75
N THR A 300 -4.76 -27.78 -40.15
CA THR A 300 -5.16 -26.79 -41.18
C THR A 300 -6.05 -25.68 -40.65
N ASP A 301 -6.71 -25.89 -39.50
CA ASP A 301 -7.60 -24.89 -38.87
C ASP A 301 -7.67 -25.02 -37.33
N TYR A 302 -8.27 -24.02 -36.67
CA TYR A 302 -8.46 -23.97 -35.21
C TYR A 302 -9.36 -25.07 -34.62
N PRO A 303 -10.42 -25.55 -35.33
CA PRO A 303 -11.13 -26.78 -34.98
C PRO A 303 -10.28 -28.06 -34.98
N LEU A 304 -8.96 -27.93 -35.16
CA LEU A 304 -7.99 -29.00 -35.17
C LEU A 304 -8.23 -30.00 -36.31
N LYS A 305 -8.80 -29.54 -37.44
CA LYS A 305 -8.86 -30.37 -38.63
C LYS A 305 -7.46 -30.64 -39.12
N THR A 306 -7.26 -31.86 -39.59
CA THR A 306 -5.97 -32.32 -40.09
C THR A 306 -6.06 -32.70 -41.55
N GLN A 307 -4.99 -32.43 -42.29
CA GLN A 307 -4.77 -32.93 -43.64
C GLN A 307 -3.59 -33.89 -43.66
N ASN A 308 -3.72 -34.98 -44.42
CA ASN A 308 -2.62 -35.93 -44.61
C ASN A 308 -1.65 -35.39 -45.67
N THR A 309 -0.35 -35.50 -45.39
CA THR A 309 0.70 -35.21 -46.36
C THR A 309 1.87 -36.18 -46.19
N ARG A 310 2.84 -36.10 -47.10
CA ARG A 310 4.10 -36.84 -47.05
C ARG A 310 5.27 -35.92 -47.36
N LEU A 311 6.37 -36.10 -46.62
CA LEU A 311 7.64 -35.41 -46.85
C LEU A 311 8.76 -36.44 -46.95
N GLU A 312 9.70 -36.28 -47.87
CA GLU A 312 10.89 -37.13 -47.91
C GLU A 312 11.71 -36.89 -46.63
N ARG A 313 12.20 -37.95 -45.98
CA ARG A 313 12.88 -37.83 -44.68
C ARG A 313 14.11 -36.92 -44.74
N ASN A 314 14.85 -36.95 -45.85
CA ASN A 314 16.01 -36.09 -46.10
C ASN A 314 15.65 -34.61 -46.33
N LYS A 315 14.40 -34.31 -46.70
CA LYS A 315 13.87 -32.95 -46.87
C LYS A 315 13.37 -32.34 -45.58
N ALA A 316 13.31 -33.08 -44.46
CA ALA A 316 13.04 -32.47 -43.16
C ALA A 316 14.32 -31.81 -42.61
N SER A 317 14.26 -30.51 -42.30
CA SER A 317 15.30 -29.80 -41.55
C SER A 317 15.09 -29.89 -40.04
N TYR A 318 13.83 -30.04 -39.60
CA TYR A 318 13.48 -30.18 -38.20
C TYR A 318 12.33 -31.17 -38.01
N TYR A 319 12.39 -31.92 -36.92
CA TYR A 319 11.34 -32.83 -36.47
C TYR A 319 11.38 -32.93 -34.94
N GLY A 320 10.32 -32.52 -34.26
CA GLY A 320 10.26 -32.58 -32.80
C GLY A 320 9.13 -31.74 -32.21
N PRO A 321 9.14 -31.50 -30.89
CA PRO A 321 8.20 -30.58 -30.26
C PRO A 321 8.27 -29.19 -30.90
N ALA A 322 7.14 -28.54 -31.14
CA ALA A 322 7.12 -27.23 -31.73
C ALA A 322 7.85 -26.21 -30.81
N PRO A 323 8.54 -25.19 -31.36
CA PRO A 323 9.32 -24.25 -30.55
C PRO A 323 8.50 -23.56 -29.44
N HIS A 324 7.24 -23.19 -29.72
CA HIS A 324 6.36 -22.59 -28.72
C HIS A 324 5.91 -23.60 -27.66
N SER A 325 5.73 -24.87 -28.01
CA SER A 325 5.44 -25.93 -27.02
C SER A 325 6.62 -26.18 -26.09
N GLN A 326 7.86 -26.08 -26.59
CA GLN A 326 9.05 -26.14 -25.75
C GLN A 326 9.14 -24.93 -24.81
N LEU A 327 8.88 -23.72 -25.32
CA LEU A 327 8.82 -22.50 -24.51
C LEU A 327 7.72 -22.59 -23.45
N ALA A 328 6.50 -22.98 -23.82
CA ALA A 328 5.38 -23.14 -22.92
C ALA A 328 5.66 -24.18 -21.82
N LYS A 329 6.29 -25.30 -22.19
CA LYS A 329 6.75 -26.30 -21.23
C LYS A 329 7.75 -25.70 -20.23
N ARG A 330 8.79 -25.00 -20.70
CA ARG A 330 9.79 -24.35 -19.82
C ARG A 330 9.14 -23.36 -18.86
N ILE A 331 8.24 -22.51 -19.36
CA ILE A 331 7.50 -21.54 -18.54
C ILE A 331 6.69 -22.29 -17.47
N ARG A 332 5.89 -23.29 -17.86
CA ARG A 332 5.07 -24.07 -16.93
C ARG A 332 5.93 -24.78 -15.88
N ASP A 333 6.99 -25.46 -16.28
CA ASP A 333 7.88 -26.17 -15.37
C ASP A 333 8.50 -25.20 -14.33
N ARG A 334 8.84 -23.97 -14.74
CA ARG A 334 9.32 -22.92 -13.83
C ARG A 334 8.25 -22.39 -12.89
N LEU A 335 7.02 -22.16 -13.38
CA LEU A 335 5.89 -21.67 -12.58
C LEU A 335 5.35 -22.72 -11.59
N SER A 336 5.43 -24.01 -11.94
CA SER A 336 5.05 -25.13 -11.07
C SER A 336 6.02 -25.39 -9.92
N SER A 337 7.22 -24.79 -9.96
CA SER A 337 8.17 -24.84 -8.86
C SER A 337 7.73 -23.88 -7.74
N ASP A 338 6.73 -24.29 -6.94
CA ASP A 338 6.10 -23.52 -5.86
C ASP A 338 7.11 -22.82 -4.95
N GLU A 339 8.25 -23.46 -4.69
CA GLU A 339 9.30 -22.95 -3.81
C GLU A 339 9.83 -21.56 -4.22
N HIS A 340 9.94 -21.26 -5.51
CA HIS A 340 10.51 -20.00 -5.97
C HIS A 340 9.50 -18.86 -5.90
N ILE A 341 8.25 -19.10 -6.31
CA ILE A 341 7.21 -18.06 -6.36
C ILE A 341 6.73 -17.70 -4.96
N SER A 342 6.66 -18.67 -4.04
CA SER A 342 6.23 -18.43 -2.67
C SER A 342 7.31 -17.78 -1.78
N ARG A 343 8.61 -17.90 -2.11
CA ARG A 343 9.72 -17.34 -1.32
C ARG A 343 10.25 -15.99 -1.84
N GLY A 344 9.38 -15.15 -2.39
CA GLY A 344 9.79 -13.80 -2.78
C GLY A 344 10.74 -13.73 -3.98
N GLN A 345 10.71 -14.72 -4.86
CA GLN A 345 11.45 -14.69 -6.14
C GLN A 345 10.53 -14.38 -7.34
N TRP A 346 9.35 -13.81 -7.08
CA TRP A 346 8.38 -13.44 -8.12
C TRP A 346 9.07 -12.63 -9.23
N GLU A 347 9.78 -11.58 -8.87
CA GLU A 347 10.44 -10.68 -9.81
C GLU A 347 11.46 -11.40 -10.67
N THR A 348 12.37 -12.17 -10.06
CA THR A 348 13.40 -12.95 -10.77
C THR A 348 12.78 -13.96 -11.71
N VAL A 349 11.84 -14.77 -11.23
CA VAL A 349 11.20 -15.82 -12.04
C VAL A 349 10.50 -15.21 -13.26
N PHE A 350 9.68 -14.17 -13.09
CA PHE A 350 8.98 -13.59 -14.22
C PHE A 350 9.90 -12.83 -15.18
N CYS A 351 10.93 -12.15 -14.68
CA CYS A 351 11.93 -11.48 -15.52
C CYS A 351 12.70 -12.48 -16.39
N ASP A 352 13.19 -13.58 -15.80
CA ASP A 352 13.88 -14.65 -16.55
C ASP A 352 12.98 -15.21 -17.65
N LEU A 353 11.72 -15.48 -17.33
CA LEU A 353 10.74 -16.01 -18.29
C LEU A 353 10.42 -15.02 -19.41
N LEU A 354 10.39 -13.71 -19.15
CA LEU A 354 10.22 -12.68 -20.17
C LEU A 354 11.44 -12.62 -21.10
N CYS A 355 12.66 -12.70 -20.57
CA CYS A 355 13.89 -12.77 -21.37
C CYS A 355 13.97 -14.07 -22.22
N ASP A 356 13.46 -15.19 -21.71
CA ASP A 356 13.33 -16.43 -22.48
C ASP A 356 12.45 -16.26 -23.72
N ILE A 357 11.42 -15.41 -23.65
CA ILE A 357 10.55 -15.12 -24.81
C ILE A 357 11.28 -14.27 -25.86
N GLU A 358 12.07 -13.28 -25.42
CA GLU A 358 12.85 -12.39 -26.29
C GLU A 358 13.78 -13.19 -27.21
N THR A 359 14.48 -14.18 -26.63
CA THR A 359 15.47 -15.03 -27.31
C THR A 359 14.85 -16.20 -28.10
N SER A 360 13.53 -16.42 -27.99
CA SER A 360 12.82 -17.53 -28.65
C SER A 360 12.45 -17.24 -30.11
N HIS A 361 13.43 -16.96 -30.97
CA HIS A 361 13.21 -16.59 -32.38
C HIS A 361 12.58 -17.69 -33.26
N GLY A 362 12.60 -18.95 -32.81
CA GLY A 362 11.95 -20.05 -33.51
C GLY A 362 10.42 -20.05 -33.39
N VAL A 363 9.87 -19.34 -32.42
CA VAL A 363 8.43 -19.26 -32.15
C VAL A 363 7.74 -18.36 -33.19
N ASP A 364 6.54 -18.75 -33.60
CA ASP A 364 5.72 -17.90 -34.47
C ASP A 364 5.47 -16.52 -33.80
N PRO A 365 5.60 -15.39 -34.51
CA PRO A 365 5.45 -14.07 -33.93
C PRO A 365 4.13 -13.83 -33.19
N LEU A 366 3.00 -14.33 -33.72
CA LEU A 366 1.69 -14.13 -33.09
C LEU A 366 1.57 -14.93 -31.79
N VAL A 367 2.05 -16.18 -31.79
CA VAL A 367 2.09 -17.01 -30.58
C VAL A 367 3.05 -16.42 -29.54
N ARG A 368 4.22 -15.93 -29.98
CA ARG A 368 5.19 -15.26 -29.11
C ARG A 368 4.57 -14.03 -28.44
N PHE A 369 3.86 -13.23 -29.21
CA PHE A 369 3.15 -12.05 -28.73
C PHE A 369 2.08 -12.42 -27.69
N GLU A 370 1.28 -13.46 -27.93
CA GLU A 370 0.23 -13.87 -27.00
C GLU A 370 0.81 -14.39 -25.67
N ILE A 371 1.86 -15.23 -25.72
CA ILE A 371 2.57 -15.71 -24.53
C ILE A 371 3.16 -14.53 -23.75
N TYR A 372 3.86 -13.62 -24.45
CA TYR A 372 4.45 -12.42 -23.86
C TYR A 372 3.39 -11.53 -23.19
N SER A 373 2.29 -11.24 -23.89
CA SER A 373 1.21 -10.38 -23.40
C SER A 373 0.61 -10.92 -22.11
N ARG A 374 0.30 -12.22 -22.07
CA ARG A 374 -0.28 -12.85 -20.87
C ARG A 374 0.72 -12.92 -19.73
N LEU A 375 1.95 -13.34 -20.01
CA LEU A 375 3.00 -13.47 -19.00
C LEU A 375 3.29 -12.12 -18.34
N LEU A 376 3.51 -11.06 -19.13
CA LEU A 376 3.81 -9.72 -18.60
C LEU A 376 2.63 -9.15 -17.80
N THR A 377 1.39 -9.38 -18.25
CA THR A 377 0.20 -8.90 -17.55
C THR A 377 0.13 -9.51 -16.15
N VAL A 378 0.24 -10.84 -16.04
CA VAL A 378 0.22 -11.54 -14.74
C VAL A 378 1.40 -11.14 -13.88
N ALA A 379 2.61 -11.04 -14.46
CA ALA A 379 3.81 -10.60 -13.76
C ALA A 379 3.61 -9.22 -13.09
N SER A 380 3.02 -8.28 -13.83
CA SER A 380 2.76 -6.89 -13.41
C SER A 380 1.57 -6.75 -12.46
N GLU A 381 0.62 -7.69 -12.48
CA GLU A 381 -0.47 -7.77 -11.50
C GLU A 381 0.05 -8.15 -10.11
N GLY A 382 1.06 -9.04 -10.06
CA GLY A 382 1.65 -9.53 -8.81
C GLY A 382 2.88 -8.76 -8.30
N SER A 383 3.38 -7.77 -9.05
CA SER A 383 4.63 -7.06 -8.71
C SER A 383 4.61 -5.59 -9.15
N GLU A 384 4.79 -4.68 -8.18
CA GLU A 384 4.98 -3.26 -8.45
C GLU A 384 6.30 -2.97 -9.20
N PRO A 385 7.46 -3.54 -8.81
CA PRO A 385 8.72 -3.35 -9.56
C PRO A 385 8.61 -3.70 -11.04
N ILE A 386 7.98 -4.85 -11.37
CA ILE A 386 7.75 -5.24 -12.77
C ILE A 386 6.80 -4.24 -13.44
N SER A 387 5.67 -3.92 -12.80
CA SER A 387 4.69 -2.98 -13.37
C SER A 387 5.30 -1.61 -13.68
N SER A 388 6.22 -1.15 -12.86
CA SER A 388 6.93 0.12 -13.01
C SER A 388 7.96 0.05 -14.15
N ALA A 389 8.86 -0.94 -14.11
CA ALA A 389 9.92 -1.09 -15.11
C ALA A 389 9.40 -1.41 -16.53
N PHE A 390 8.30 -2.19 -16.62
CA PHE A 390 7.65 -2.57 -17.88
C PHE A 390 6.49 -1.65 -18.27
N SER A 391 6.33 -0.49 -17.63
CA SER A 391 5.22 0.45 -17.90
C SER A 391 5.06 0.80 -19.39
N LYS A 392 6.17 1.04 -20.11
CA LYS A 392 6.15 1.29 -21.56
C LYS A 392 5.69 0.07 -22.36
N HIS A 393 6.16 -1.13 -22.01
CA HIS A 393 5.75 -2.37 -22.67
C HIS A 393 4.26 -2.66 -22.45
N LEU A 394 3.74 -2.40 -21.24
CA LEU A 394 2.32 -2.51 -20.93
C LEU A 394 1.48 -1.51 -21.76
N GLN A 395 1.97 -0.29 -21.97
CA GLN A 395 1.32 0.66 -22.86
C GLN A 395 1.34 0.19 -24.32
N ASP A 396 2.49 -0.29 -24.81
CA ASP A 396 2.61 -0.78 -26.18
C ASP A 396 1.73 -2.02 -26.43
N LEU A 397 1.51 -2.86 -25.41
CA LEU A 397 0.56 -3.97 -25.46
C LEU A 397 -0.89 -3.49 -25.59
N LYS A 398 -1.27 -2.42 -24.88
CA LYS A 398 -2.60 -1.80 -25.01
C LYS A 398 -2.79 -1.23 -26.41
N ASP A 399 -1.78 -0.55 -26.94
CA ASP A 399 -1.83 0.01 -28.29
C ASP A 399 -1.85 -1.09 -29.37
N ALA A 400 -1.27 -2.26 -29.06
CA ALA A 400 -1.31 -3.46 -29.88
C ALA A 400 -2.61 -4.29 -29.75
N ALA A 401 -3.62 -3.80 -29.03
CA ALA A 401 -4.92 -4.50 -28.93
C ALA A 401 -5.64 -4.67 -30.28
N ILE A 402 -5.20 -3.95 -31.32
CA ILE A 402 -5.67 -4.09 -32.71
C ILE A 402 -5.21 -5.38 -33.40
N ILE A 403 -4.18 -6.06 -32.88
CA ILE A 403 -3.68 -7.30 -33.46
C ILE A 403 -4.71 -8.40 -33.22
N ASP A 404 -5.18 -9.04 -34.29
CA ASP A 404 -6.12 -10.16 -34.20
C ASP A 404 -5.43 -11.40 -33.63
N ARG A 405 -5.72 -11.69 -32.36
CA ARG A 405 -5.20 -12.87 -31.64
C ARG A 405 -5.85 -14.18 -32.08
N THR A 406 -6.91 -14.12 -32.90
CA THR A 406 -7.62 -15.29 -33.43
C THR A 406 -7.16 -15.67 -34.84
N ALA A 407 -6.25 -14.91 -35.45
CA ALA A 407 -5.64 -15.20 -36.73
C ALA A 407 -4.92 -16.57 -36.75
N ARG A 408 -5.04 -17.31 -37.86
CA ARG A 408 -4.43 -18.64 -38.03
C ARG A 408 -2.92 -18.54 -38.26
N TRP A 409 -2.15 -18.67 -37.18
CA TRP A 409 -0.69 -18.58 -37.25
C TRP A 409 0.00 -19.83 -37.84
N PHE A 410 -0.56 -21.03 -37.67
CA PHE A 410 0.05 -22.28 -38.17
C PHE A 410 -0.33 -22.65 -39.61
N SER A 411 -1.33 -21.97 -40.19
CA SER A 411 -1.74 -22.13 -41.59
C SER A 411 -2.47 -20.85 -42.08
N PRO A 412 -1.76 -19.71 -42.21
CA PRO A 412 -2.36 -18.45 -42.61
C PRO A 412 -2.91 -18.54 -44.03
N ALA A 413 -4.23 -18.38 -44.20
CA ALA A 413 -4.86 -18.58 -45.51
C ALA A 413 -5.36 -17.27 -46.13
N ASP A 414 -5.69 -16.27 -45.32
CA ASP A 414 -6.12 -14.94 -45.77
C ASP A 414 -5.12 -13.84 -45.41
N ASP A 415 -5.36 -12.64 -45.91
CA ASP A 415 -4.47 -11.50 -45.68
C ASP A 415 -4.59 -10.94 -44.26
N GLY A 416 -5.68 -11.23 -43.54
CA GLY A 416 -5.85 -10.89 -42.13
C GLY A 416 -4.90 -11.70 -41.26
N ASP A 417 -4.83 -13.02 -41.50
CA ASP A 417 -3.90 -13.92 -40.81
C ASP A 417 -2.44 -13.43 -40.95
N LYS A 418 -2.05 -13.12 -42.19
CA LYS A 418 -0.70 -12.62 -42.50
C LYS A 418 -0.44 -11.26 -41.87
N ALA A 419 -1.43 -10.36 -41.88
CA ALA A 419 -1.32 -9.04 -41.27
C ALA A 419 -1.10 -9.13 -39.75
N ALA A 420 -1.85 -9.99 -39.04
CA ALA A 420 -1.69 -10.18 -37.60
C ALA A 420 -0.29 -10.71 -37.23
N ILE A 421 0.24 -11.66 -38.01
CA ILE A 421 1.61 -12.18 -37.83
C ILE A 421 2.65 -11.08 -38.08
N ALA A 422 2.48 -10.29 -39.16
CA ALA A 422 3.38 -9.19 -39.49
C ALA A 422 3.39 -8.10 -38.42
N GLN A 423 2.21 -7.70 -37.93
CA GLN A 423 2.07 -6.74 -36.85
C GLN A 423 2.68 -7.24 -35.54
N SER A 424 2.53 -8.53 -35.23
CA SER A 424 3.15 -9.14 -34.04
C SER A 424 4.67 -9.15 -34.12
N ARG A 425 5.24 -9.34 -35.31
CA ARG A 425 6.68 -9.18 -35.53
C ARG A 425 7.12 -7.73 -35.32
N GLN A 426 6.42 -6.80 -35.97
CA GLN A 426 6.69 -5.37 -35.85
C GLN A 426 6.58 -4.87 -34.39
N PHE A 427 5.69 -5.48 -33.59
CA PHE A 427 5.60 -5.21 -32.17
C PHE A 427 6.93 -5.50 -31.45
N PHE A 428 7.57 -6.63 -31.71
CA PHE A 428 8.85 -6.93 -31.06
C PHE A 428 10.00 -6.08 -31.61
N ASP A 429 9.93 -5.62 -32.85
CA ASP A 429 10.94 -4.73 -33.44
C ASP A 429 10.88 -3.30 -32.85
N ARG A 430 9.73 -2.88 -32.28
CA ARG A 430 9.52 -1.50 -31.80
C ARG A 430 9.61 -1.33 -30.28
N ILE A 431 9.39 -2.40 -29.49
CA ILE A 431 9.37 -2.28 -28.02
C ILE A 431 10.79 -2.04 -27.49
N PRO A 432 10.93 -1.45 -26.28
CA PRO A 432 12.22 -1.40 -25.61
C PRO A 432 12.78 -2.80 -25.33
N SER A 433 14.08 -2.89 -25.02
CA SER A 433 14.76 -4.14 -24.62
C SER A 433 14.05 -4.78 -23.43
N ILE A 434 13.70 -6.07 -23.55
CA ILE A 434 13.06 -6.81 -22.44
C ILE A 434 14.08 -7.05 -21.33
N SER A 435 15.34 -7.37 -21.68
CA SER A 435 16.44 -7.53 -20.73
C SER A 435 16.66 -6.27 -19.88
N ASP A 436 16.68 -5.07 -20.49
CA ASP A 436 16.92 -3.81 -19.76
C ASP A 436 15.74 -3.49 -18.83
N ALA A 437 14.51 -3.84 -19.20
CA ALA A 437 13.35 -3.70 -18.33
C ALA A 437 13.38 -4.71 -17.18
N ALA A 438 13.80 -5.94 -17.44
CA ALA A 438 14.01 -6.98 -16.42
C ALA A 438 15.06 -6.56 -15.38
N GLU A 439 16.23 -6.10 -15.82
CA GLU A 439 17.29 -5.61 -14.94
C GLU A 439 16.80 -4.47 -14.04
N ARG A 440 16.09 -3.49 -14.62
CA ARG A 440 15.48 -2.39 -13.85
C ARG A 440 14.43 -2.89 -12.85
N ALA A 441 13.61 -3.88 -13.20
CA ALA A 441 12.64 -4.45 -12.27
C ALA A 441 13.32 -5.09 -11.06
N ILE A 442 14.40 -5.85 -11.28
CA ILE A 442 15.21 -6.45 -10.22
C ILE A 442 15.89 -5.38 -9.37
N GLU A 443 16.44 -4.33 -9.99
CA GLU A 443 17.02 -3.20 -9.28
C GLU A 443 15.99 -2.55 -8.35
N ILE A 444 14.80 -2.18 -8.86
CA ILE A 444 13.71 -1.59 -8.08
C ILE A 444 13.28 -2.53 -6.94
N ALA A 445 13.19 -3.84 -7.20
CA ALA A 445 12.83 -4.82 -6.19
C ALA A 445 13.85 -4.92 -5.05
N SER A 446 15.14 -4.75 -5.38
CA SER A 446 16.28 -4.80 -4.44
C SER A 446 16.52 -3.49 -3.68
N ARG A 447 15.97 -2.37 -4.15
CA ARG A 447 16.08 -1.08 -3.44
C ARG A 447 15.46 -1.22 -2.06
N LYS A 448 16.22 -0.83 -1.04
CA LYS A 448 15.73 -0.75 0.32
C LYS A 448 14.54 0.20 0.33
N ILE A 449 13.40 -0.27 0.81
CA ILE A 449 12.26 0.62 1.03
C ILE A 449 12.61 1.44 2.25
N GLU A 450 13.02 2.68 2.01
CA GLU A 450 13.17 3.69 3.03
C GLU A 450 11.78 4.19 3.38
N LEU A 451 11.15 3.49 4.32
CA LEU A 451 9.98 4.01 5.00
C LEU A 451 10.48 5.16 5.87
N ASP A 452 9.94 6.36 5.67
CA ASP A 452 10.31 7.59 6.42
C ASP A 452 9.82 7.58 7.88
N CYS A 453 9.73 6.37 8.43
CA CYS A 453 9.26 6.02 9.75
C CYS A 453 10.02 4.77 10.19
N GLY A 454 11.17 4.97 10.80
CA GLY A 454 11.76 3.92 11.63
C GLY A 454 10.97 3.73 12.94
N THR A 455 11.42 2.77 13.73
CA THR A 455 10.83 2.49 15.04
C THR A 455 11.01 3.69 15.96
N ILE A 456 9.90 4.21 16.45
CA ILE A 456 9.89 5.25 17.48
C ILE A 456 9.38 4.68 18.79
N HIS A 457 9.95 5.17 19.89
CA HIS A 457 9.55 4.74 21.23
C HIS A 457 9.28 5.95 22.09
N TRP A 458 8.13 6.00 22.75
CA TRP A 458 7.87 7.05 23.73
C TRP A 458 8.77 6.84 24.96
N GLN A 459 9.74 7.74 25.17
CA GLN A 459 10.74 7.63 26.24
C GLN A 459 10.55 8.66 27.36
N GLY A 460 9.84 9.75 27.10
CA GLY A 460 9.67 10.82 28.08
C GLY A 460 8.76 11.94 27.63
N TRP A 461 8.90 13.10 28.25
CA TRP A 461 8.16 14.31 27.93
C TRP A 461 9.00 15.57 28.19
N LEU A 462 8.61 16.68 27.55
CA LEU A 462 9.28 17.98 27.64
C LEU A 462 8.87 18.74 28.90
N ASP A 463 9.85 19.27 29.61
CA ASP A 463 9.63 20.10 30.79
C ASP A 463 10.59 21.29 30.79
N THR A 464 10.34 22.28 31.64
CA THR A 464 11.20 23.45 31.82
C THR A 464 11.73 23.52 33.24
N THR A 465 12.99 23.91 33.38
CA THR A 465 13.57 24.34 34.65
C THR A 465 13.06 25.73 35.05
N GLU A 466 13.32 26.14 36.29
CA GLU A 466 13.03 27.50 36.79
C GLU A 466 13.74 28.58 35.95
N THR A 467 14.91 28.27 35.38
CA THR A 467 15.66 29.16 34.49
C THR A 467 15.19 29.11 33.04
N SER A 468 14.00 28.54 32.77
CA SER A 468 13.44 28.36 31.42
C SER A 468 14.30 27.51 30.47
N ALA A 469 15.24 26.71 30.99
CA ALA A 469 15.98 25.74 30.18
C ALA A 469 15.16 24.46 30.03
N TRP A 470 15.12 23.90 28.82
CA TRP A 470 14.41 22.66 28.52
C TRP A 470 15.10 21.47 29.18
N ARG A 471 14.29 20.60 29.78
CA ARG A 471 14.72 19.33 30.37
C ARG A 471 13.84 18.19 29.88
N PHE A 472 14.44 17.02 29.78
CA PHE A 472 13.75 15.77 29.48
C PHE A 472 13.31 15.11 30.78
N ARG A 473 12.07 14.63 30.81
CA ARG A 473 11.52 13.84 31.93
C ARG A 473 11.14 12.47 31.43
N GLY A 474 11.90 11.45 31.82
CA GLY A 474 11.73 10.08 31.35
C GLY A 474 13.00 9.28 31.54
N THR A 475 13.11 8.16 30.81
CA THR A 475 14.31 7.32 30.82
C THR A 475 14.87 7.26 29.40
N LEU A 476 16.15 7.56 29.24
CA LEU A 476 16.86 7.29 27.99
C LEU A 476 17.76 6.06 28.16
N PRO A 477 17.83 5.18 27.15
CA PRO A 477 18.85 4.14 27.12
C PRO A 477 20.24 4.77 27.03
N ALA A 478 21.11 4.43 27.99
CA ALA A 478 22.43 5.06 28.16
C ALA A 478 23.41 4.79 27.00
N ASP A 479 23.17 3.72 26.24
CA ASP A 479 24.02 3.18 25.19
C ASP A 479 23.56 3.56 23.77
N ARG A 480 22.48 4.35 23.62
CA ARG A 480 21.92 4.68 22.31
C ARG A 480 22.22 6.12 21.90
N SER A 481 22.57 6.26 20.62
CA SER A 481 22.56 7.55 19.92
C SER A 481 21.35 7.62 19.00
N GLY A 482 20.80 8.82 18.80
CA GLY A 482 19.63 9.03 17.96
C GLY A 482 19.04 10.41 18.16
N TYR A 483 17.73 10.53 17.97
CA TYR A 483 17.02 11.79 18.05
C TYR A 483 15.79 11.68 18.95
N LEU A 484 15.47 12.78 19.61
CA LEU A 484 14.19 13.01 20.26
C LEU A 484 13.32 13.84 19.33
N ALA A 485 12.15 13.30 19.03
CA ALA A 485 11.13 13.95 18.24
C ALA A 485 9.82 14.07 19.03
N THR A 486 9.00 15.03 18.63
CA THR A 486 7.65 15.20 19.19
C THR A 486 6.64 15.36 18.06
N VAL A 487 5.43 14.87 18.29
CA VAL A 487 4.29 15.08 17.40
C VAL A 487 3.28 15.98 18.08
N TYR A 488 2.83 17.01 17.36
CA TYR A 488 2.01 18.08 17.91
C TYR A 488 1.11 18.71 16.85
N ARG A 489 0.21 19.59 17.29
CA ARG A 489 -0.53 20.47 16.38
C ARG A 489 0.15 21.83 16.30
N ASP A 490 0.50 22.24 15.10
CA ASP A 490 1.03 23.58 14.88
C ASP A 490 -0.06 24.66 15.01
N LYS A 491 0.30 25.91 14.72
CA LYS A 491 -0.62 27.06 14.76
C LYS A 491 -1.78 26.95 13.76
N GLU A 492 -1.61 26.19 12.69
CA GLU A 492 -2.62 25.94 11.67
C GLU A 492 -3.46 24.69 12.01
N MET A 493 -3.27 24.12 13.21
CA MET A 493 -3.90 22.90 13.70
C MET A 493 -3.51 21.63 12.89
N ALA A 494 -2.51 21.74 12.01
CA ALA A 494 -1.97 20.63 11.25
C ALA A 494 -1.05 19.78 12.14
N ALA A 495 -1.04 18.48 11.90
CA ALA A 495 -0.15 17.58 12.61
C ALA A 495 1.28 17.76 12.09
N SER A 496 2.20 18.00 13.01
CA SER A 496 3.62 18.21 12.72
C SER A 496 4.47 17.26 13.55
N LEU A 497 5.50 16.68 12.92
CA LEU A 497 6.58 15.94 13.57
C LEU A 497 7.82 16.84 13.56
N SER A 498 8.44 17.05 14.71
CA SER A 498 9.68 17.84 14.78
C SER A 498 10.71 17.19 15.65
N VAL A 499 11.95 17.22 15.18
CA VAL A 499 13.12 16.83 15.96
C VAL A 499 13.45 17.98 16.90
N VAL A 500 13.51 17.67 18.19
CA VAL A 500 13.74 18.65 19.24
C VAL A 500 15.10 18.47 19.89
N GLY A 501 15.67 17.27 19.88
CA GLY A 501 17.00 17.02 20.41
C GLY A 501 17.73 15.87 19.74
N GLU A 502 19.05 15.88 19.86
CA GLU A 502 19.94 14.77 19.52
C GLU A 502 20.39 14.09 20.81
N VAL A 503 20.44 12.77 20.81
CA VAL A 503 20.86 11.96 21.95
C VAL A 503 22.21 11.33 21.60
N SER A 504 23.19 11.51 22.49
CA SER A 504 24.52 10.92 22.39
C SER A 504 24.99 10.51 23.78
N ALA A 505 25.30 9.21 23.96
CA ALA A 505 25.76 8.64 25.24
C ALA A 505 24.88 9.06 26.44
N GLY A 506 23.55 8.96 26.28
CA GLY A 506 22.57 9.33 27.30
C GLY A 506 22.42 10.84 27.55
N SER A 507 23.19 11.68 26.87
CA SER A 507 23.10 13.15 26.95
C SER A 507 22.24 13.70 25.81
N ILE A 508 21.46 14.75 26.08
CA ILE A 508 20.57 15.38 25.11
C ILE A 508 21.12 16.75 24.71
N GLN A 509 21.29 16.97 23.41
CA GLN A 509 21.57 18.27 22.81
C GLN A 509 20.30 18.79 22.12
N TRP A 510 19.69 19.85 22.65
CA TRP A 510 18.49 20.46 22.07
C TRP A 510 18.82 21.21 20.77
N LEU A 511 18.11 20.91 19.67
CA LEU A 511 18.48 21.37 18.33
C LEU A 511 17.90 22.76 17.96
N THR A 512 16.70 23.15 18.43
CA THR A 512 16.15 24.50 18.20
C THR A 512 15.03 24.82 19.17
N THR A 513 15.20 25.80 20.07
CA THR A 513 14.27 26.04 21.19
C THR A 513 13.11 27.01 20.91
N ARG A 514 12.94 27.50 19.67
CA ARG A 514 11.97 28.55 19.30
C ARG A 514 10.92 28.10 18.28
N ASN A 515 10.45 26.86 18.35
CA ASN A 515 9.32 26.41 17.55
C ASN A 515 8.14 26.00 18.43
N ASP A 516 6.96 25.83 17.81
CA ASP A 516 5.76 25.41 18.51
C ASP A 516 5.83 23.96 19.04
N ALA A 517 6.92 23.23 18.75
CA ALA A 517 7.20 21.87 19.21
C ALA A 517 7.68 21.82 20.67
N PHE A 518 8.22 22.92 21.21
CA PHE A 518 8.66 22.99 22.60
C PHE A 518 7.56 23.48 23.53
N ALA A 519 6.93 22.55 24.26
CA ALA A 519 5.90 22.87 25.24
C ALA A 519 5.91 21.90 26.43
N VAL A 520 5.75 22.43 27.64
CA VAL A 520 5.74 21.63 28.90
C VAL A 520 4.61 20.61 28.86
N GLY A 521 4.92 19.36 29.15
CA GLY A 521 3.97 18.24 29.14
C GLY A 521 3.89 17.51 27.80
N ARG A 522 4.65 17.91 26.77
CA ARG A 522 4.54 17.25 25.45
C ARG A 522 5.36 15.95 25.38
N PRO A 523 4.81 14.84 24.87
CA PRO A 523 5.53 13.58 24.71
C PRO A 523 6.78 13.68 23.83
N LEU A 524 7.79 12.90 24.19
CA LEU A 524 9.05 12.76 23.45
C LEU A 524 9.27 11.32 23.05
N PHE A 525 9.42 11.13 21.74
CA PHE A 525 9.69 9.86 21.09
C PHE A 525 11.16 9.79 20.71
N PHE A 526 11.83 8.71 21.08
CA PHE A 526 13.18 8.40 20.64
C PHE A 526 13.15 7.67 19.31
N THR A 527 14.07 8.01 18.42
CA THR A 527 14.25 7.42 17.11
C THR A 527 15.72 7.34 16.72
N SER A 528 16.12 6.30 15.98
CA SER A 528 17.48 6.18 15.42
C SER A 528 17.65 6.85 14.05
N PHE A 529 16.56 7.24 13.38
CA PHE A 529 16.59 7.93 12.09
C PHE A 529 16.21 9.40 12.27
N LEU A 530 16.70 10.29 11.39
CA LEU A 530 16.34 11.70 11.38
C LEU A 530 15.01 11.88 10.62
N PRO A 531 13.90 12.23 11.29
CA PRO A 531 12.65 12.52 10.60
C PRO A 531 12.79 13.73 9.67
N GLY A 532 12.36 13.59 8.41
CA GLY A 532 12.29 14.70 7.45
C GLY A 532 13.58 15.01 6.68
N SER A 533 14.65 14.21 6.84
CA SER A 533 15.84 14.33 5.99
C SER A 533 15.67 13.58 4.67
N LYS A 534 15.07 14.22 3.68
CA LYS A 534 15.16 13.84 2.25
C LYS A 534 15.33 15.08 1.39
#